data_AF-A0A5H2WW34-F1
#
_entry.id   AF-A0A5H2WW34-F1
#
_cell.length_a   1.000
_cell.length_b   1.000
_cell.length_c   1.000
_cell.angle_alpha   90.00
_cell.angle_beta   90.00
_cell.angle_gamma   90.00
#
_symmetry.space_group_name_H-M   'P 1'
#
loop_
_entity.id
_entity.type
_entity.pdbx_description
1 polymer ?
#
loop_
_entity_poly.entity_id
_entity_poly.type
_entity_poly.pdbx_seq_one_letter_code
_entity_poly.pdbx_strand_id
1 'polypeptide(L)'
;GIVVTIIYFVIATTQRVYVMHFFIPGIDVNTQTGYLITLGVHAVVFMSGAFGLFAGDLFILLFLTQPMLFVDLLVLKVKALNEAAAQKTNAVQRLLIDIIEWHQYYTDYNKRCNHLFYYIISVQIITSGISIICTLYIILMGDWPGAYMYILIAFSGLYLYCILGTKIQDCNSAFCNELCNINFYDLEVKSQEMIVLIIMKAQNPVEIKIGGFLPLSVQTALKITKTIYGIFTMMIRFLEEEQ
;
A
#
# COMPACT_ATOMS: atom_id res chain seq x y z
N GLY A 1 -18.14 11.03 -0.79
CA GLY A 1 -17.24 11.94 -1.52
C GLY A 1 -17.74 12.15 -2.93
N ILE A 2 -17.24 11.37 -3.89
CA ILE A 2 -17.51 11.53 -5.33
C ILE A 2 -19.03 11.57 -5.66
N VAL A 3 -19.82 10.61 -5.15
CA VAL A 3 -21.28 10.58 -5.39
C VAL A 3 -21.97 11.83 -4.84
N VAL A 4 -21.53 12.35 -3.69
CA VAL A 4 -22.09 13.56 -3.08
C VAL A 4 -21.73 14.81 -3.88
N THR A 5 -20.49 14.90 -4.38
CA THR A 5 -20.03 15.99 -5.26
C THR A 5 -20.82 16.00 -6.57
N ILE A 6 -21.11 14.83 -7.15
CA ILE A 6 -21.91 14.72 -8.37
C ILE A 6 -23.37 15.09 -8.10
N ILE A 7 -23.96 14.63 -6.98
CA ILE A 7 -25.33 15.03 -6.59
C ILE A 7 -25.41 16.54 -6.36
N TYR A 8 -24.43 17.14 -5.68
CA TYR A 8 -24.34 18.59 -5.49
C TYR A 8 -24.27 19.33 -6.83
N PHE A 9 -23.43 18.87 -7.76
CA PHE A 9 -23.29 19.48 -9.08
C PHE A 9 -24.56 19.37 -9.93
N VAL A 10 -25.26 18.22 -9.87
CA VAL A 10 -26.56 18.02 -10.54
C VAL A 10 -27.62 18.98 -9.99
N ILE A 11 -27.64 19.21 -8.68
CA ILE A 11 -28.58 20.15 -8.03
C ILE A 11 -28.20 21.61 -8.35
N ALA A 12 -26.91 21.95 -8.37
CA ALA A 12 -26.44 23.32 -8.52
C ALA A 12 -26.39 23.81 -9.98
N THR A 13 -26.15 22.93 -10.96
CA THR A 13 -25.85 23.34 -12.35
C THR A 13 -26.95 22.97 -13.34
N THR A 14 -28.03 22.27 -12.93
CA THR A 14 -29.15 21.81 -13.79
C THR A 14 -28.73 20.94 -15.00
N GLN A 15 -27.43 20.67 -15.18
CA GLN A 15 -26.90 19.79 -16.21
C GLN A 15 -26.94 18.33 -15.73
N ARG A 16 -27.40 17.44 -16.62
CA ARG A 16 -27.45 16.00 -16.36
C ARG A 16 -26.05 15.40 -16.50
N VAL A 17 -25.29 15.41 -15.42
CA VAL A 17 -24.02 14.71 -15.32
C VAL A 17 -24.29 13.28 -14.86
N TYR A 18 -23.65 12.31 -15.51
CA TYR A 18 -23.75 10.89 -15.15
C TYR A 18 -22.60 10.50 -14.21
N VAL A 19 -22.90 9.60 -13.26
CA VAL A 19 -21.88 9.03 -12.37
C VAL A 19 -21.02 8.00 -13.13
N MET A 20 -21.64 7.23 -14.04
CA MET A 20 -20.95 6.33 -14.97
C MET A 20 -21.50 6.50 -16.39
N HIS A 21 -20.68 6.25 -17.41
CA HIS A 21 -21.01 6.52 -18.82
C HIS A 21 -21.75 5.37 -19.55
N PHE A 22 -22.32 4.38 -18.83
CA PHE A 22 -23.06 3.28 -19.46
C PHE A 22 -24.58 3.49 -19.37
N PHE A 23 -25.27 3.12 -20.45
CA PHE A 23 -26.73 3.20 -20.59
C PHE A 23 -27.40 1.87 -20.21
N ILE A 24 -28.53 1.96 -19.54
CA ILE A 24 -29.33 0.77 -19.16
C ILE A 24 -30.34 0.51 -20.29
N PRO A 25 -30.29 -0.68 -20.94
CA PRO A 25 -31.23 -1.00 -22.02
C PRO A 25 -32.67 -1.00 -21.50
N GLY A 26 -33.56 -0.27 -22.17
CA GLY A 26 -34.98 -0.19 -21.84
C GLY A 26 -35.40 0.99 -20.95
N ILE A 27 -34.47 1.84 -20.50
CA ILE A 27 -34.77 3.06 -19.73
C ILE A 27 -34.46 4.30 -20.58
N ASP A 28 -35.48 5.12 -20.86
CA ASP A 28 -35.26 6.40 -21.52
C ASP A 28 -34.70 7.44 -20.54
N VAL A 29 -33.43 7.76 -20.71
CA VAL A 29 -32.67 8.69 -19.87
C VAL A 29 -33.09 10.15 -20.10
N ASN A 30 -33.82 10.43 -21.19
CA ASN A 30 -34.35 11.77 -21.46
C ASN A 30 -35.53 12.11 -20.54
N THR A 31 -36.26 11.11 -20.06
CA THR A 31 -37.34 11.27 -19.08
C THR A 31 -36.80 11.45 -17.66
N GLN A 32 -37.38 12.36 -16.85
CA GLN A 32 -36.93 12.64 -15.48
C GLN A 32 -36.90 11.39 -14.59
N THR A 33 -37.93 10.54 -14.70
CA THR A 33 -38.01 9.26 -13.99
C THR A 33 -36.91 8.29 -14.42
N GLY A 34 -36.64 8.20 -15.72
CA GLY A 34 -35.59 7.33 -16.26
C GLY A 34 -34.18 7.78 -15.85
N TYR A 35 -33.93 9.09 -15.80
CA TYR A 35 -32.69 9.65 -15.25
C TYR A 35 -32.50 9.31 -13.77
N LEU A 36 -33.54 9.48 -12.93
CA LEU A 36 -33.46 9.16 -11.49
C LEU A 36 -33.22 7.67 -11.23
N ILE A 37 -33.87 6.78 -11.98
CA ILE A 37 -33.64 5.33 -11.88
C ILE A 37 -32.19 5.00 -12.27
N THR A 38 -31.71 5.55 -13.39
CA THR A 38 -30.33 5.34 -13.86
C THR A 38 -29.31 5.82 -12.82
N LEU A 39 -29.53 7.01 -12.25
CA LEU A 39 -28.68 7.57 -11.20
C LEU A 39 -28.67 6.70 -9.93
N GLY A 40 -29.83 6.18 -9.52
CA GLY A 40 -29.94 5.27 -8.38
C GLY A 40 -29.15 3.97 -8.59
N VAL A 41 -29.26 3.37 -9.78
CA VAL A 41 -28.49 2.18 -10.14
C VAL A 41 -26.99 2.47 -10.16
N HIS A 42 -26.55 3.57 -10.79
CA HIS A 42 -25.15 3.97 -10.80
C HIS A 42 -24.61 4.20 -9.38
N ALA A 43 -25.39 4.80 -8.49
CA ALA A 43 -24.99 5.03 -7.10
C ALA A 43 -24.81 3.70 -6.34
N VAL A 44 -25.73 2.74 -6.49
CA VAL A 44 -25.62 1.41 -5.87
C VAL A 44 -24.39 0.67 -6.38
N VAL A 45 -24.18 0.64 -7.70
CA VAL A 45 -23.02 -0.03 -8.31
C VAL A 45 -21.72 0.63 -7.85
N PHE A 46 -21.65 1.97 -7.87
CA PHE A 46 -20.48 2.71 -7.40
C PHE A 46 -20.16 2.42 -5.93
N MET A 47 -21.18 2.43 -5.06
CA MET A 47 -21.00 2.15 -3.63
C MET A 47 -20.53 0.71 -3.39
N SER A 48 -21.09 -0.26 -4.13
CA SER A 48 -20.67 -1.66 -4.02
C SER A 48 -19.21 -1.86 -4.46
N GLY A 49 -18.79 -1.23 -5.57
CA GLY A 49 -17.41 -1.24 -6.03
C GLY A 49 -16.44 -0.54 -5.07
N ALA A 50 -16.82 0.64 -4.56
CA ALA A 50 -16.00 1.37 -3.59
C ALA A 50 -15.81 0.59 -2.28
N PHE A 51 -16.88 -0.06 -1.79
CA PHE A 51 -16.80 -0.92 -0.60
C PHE A 51 -15.90 -2.14 -0.86
N GLY A 52 -16.05 -2.81 -2.00
CA GLY A 52 -15.23 -3.95 -2.37
C GLY A 52 -13.74 -3.61 -2.46
N LEU A 53 -13.42 -2.49 -3.12
CA LEU A 53 -12.04 -1.99 -3.21
C LEU A 53 -11.48 -1.64 -1.83
N PHE A 54 -12.24 -0.91 -1.02
CA PHE A 54 -11.81 -0.55 0.35
C PHE A 54 -11.58 -1.78 1.22
N ALA A 55 -12.47 -2.78 1.17
CA ALA A 55 -12.32 -4.02 1.92
C ALA A 55 -11.09 -4.82 1.47
N GLY A 56 -10.84 -4.89 0.15
CA GLY A 56 -9.65 -5.54 -0.41
C GLY A 56 -8.36 -4.85 0.01
N ASP A 57 -8.30 -3.52 -0.09
CA ASP A 57 -7.16 -2.72 0.36
C ASP A 57 -6.93 -2.93 1.87
N LEU A 58 -7.97 -2.79 2.70
CA LEU A 58 -7.87 -2.97 4.14
C LEU A 58 -7.32 -4.35 4.51
N PHE A 59 -7.78 -5.41 3.83
CA PHE A 59 -7.29 -6.76 4.04
C PHE A 59 -5.78 -6.83 3.80
N ILE A 60 -5.29 -6.32 2.67
CA ILE A 60 -3.86 -6.32 2.34
C ILE A 60 -3.07 -5.50 3.37
N LEU A 61 -3.56 -4.30 3.72
CA LEU A 61 -2.92 -3.42 4.70
C LEU A 61 -2.78 -4.10 6.08
N LEU A 62 -3.78 -4.84 6.53
CA LEU A 62 -3.73 -5.56 7.81
C LEU A 62 -2.58 -6.57 7.86
N PHE A 63 -2.40 -7.36 6.80
CA PHE A 63 -1.31 -8.35 6.74
C PHE A 63 0.06 -7.68 6.60
N LEU A 64 0.16 -6.64 5.78
CA LEU A 64 1.42 -5.92 5.53
C LEU A 64 1.86 -5.04 6.71
N THR A 65 0.97 -4.71 7.64
CA THR A 65 1.29 -3.95 8.86
C THR A 65 1.80 -4.85 10.00
N GLN A 66 1.49 -6.16 9.98
CA GLN A 66 1.94 -7.10 11.03
C GLN A 66 3.46 -7.11 11.31
N PRO A 67 4.35 -6.95 10.32
CA PRO A 67 5.79 -6.88 10.58
C PRO A 67 6.20 -5.82 11.61
N MET A 68 5.46 -4.70 11.69
CA MET A 68 5.72 -3.66 12.70
C MET A 68 5.58 -4.20 14.12
N LEU A 69 4.49 -4.94 14.39
CA LEU A 69 4.24 -5.58 15.68
C LEU A 69 5.30 -6.65 15.99
N PHE A 70 5.80 -7.35 14.98
CA PHE A 70 6.84 -8.36 15.16
C PHE A 70 8.19 -7.77 15.56
N VAL A 71 8.52 -6.56 15.07
CA VAL A 71 9.72 -5.83 15.52
C VAL A 71 9.59 -5.43 16.99
N ASP A 72 8.45 -4.86 17.40
CA ASP A 72 8.21 -4.47 18.79
C ASP A 72 8.33 -5.67 19.74
N LEU A 73 7.79 -6.82 19.32
CA LEU A 73 7.91 -8.07 20.09
C LEU A 73 9.36 -8.57 20.14
N LEU A 74 10.13 -8.43 19.06
CA LEU A 74 11.56 -8.79 19.07
C LEU A 74 12.32 -7.94 20.08
N VAL A 75 12.09 -6.63 20.13
CA VAL A 75 12.74 -5.72 21.09
C VAL A 75 12.55 -6.22 22.52
N LEU A 76 11.33 -6.64 22.87
CA LEU A 76 11.03 -7.19 24.19
C LEU A 76 11.77 -8.51 24.46
N LYS A 77 11.86 -9.40 23.47
CA LYS A 77 12.60 -10.67 23.60
C LYS A 77 14.10 -10.44 23.75
N VAL A 78 14.69 -9.53 22.97
CA VAL A 78 16.10 -9.15 23.05
C VAL A 78 16.41 -8.55 24.42
N LYS A 79 15.55 -7.66 24.93
CA LYS A 79 15.71 -7.10 26.27
C LYS A 79 15.69 -8.18 27.35
N ALA A 80 14.74 -9.12 27.29
CA ALA A 80 14.67 -10.23 28.23
C ALA A 80 15.90 -11.15 28.15
N LEU A 81 16.44 -11.38 26.95
CA LEU A 81 17.68 -12.14 26.75
C LEU A 81 18.86 -11.43 27.42
N ASN A 82 19.01 -10.12 27.19
CA ASN A 82 20.11 -9.33 27.77
C ASN A 82 20.04 -9.31 29.32
N GLU A 83 18.86 -9.18 29.91
CA GLU A 83 18.67 -9.27 31.37
C GLU A 83 19.04 -10.66 31.92
N ALA A 84 18.62 -11.73 31.25
CA ALA A 84 18.95 -13.10 31.64
C ALA A 84 20.44 -13.42 31.51
N ALA A 85 21.09 -12.88 30.47
CA ALA A 85 22.53 -13.03 30.24
C ALA A 85 23.35 -12.33 31.34
N ALA A 86 22.97 -11.10 31.70
CA ALA A 86 23.60 -10.35 32.80
C ALA A 86 23.49 -11.09 34.15
N GLN A 87 22.37 -11.77 34.40
CA GLN A 87 22.13 -12.53 35.63
C GLN A 87 22.73 -13.96 35.60
N LYS A 88 23.34 -14.38 34.48
CA LYS A 88 23.87 -15.74 34.26
C LYS A 88 22.84 -16.83 34.54
N THR A 89 21.59 -16.56 34.18
CA THR A 89 20.47 -17.50 34.41
C THR A 89 20.52 -18.62 33.37
N ASN A 90 20.17 -19.86 33.78
CA ASN A 90 20.04 -21.01 32.85
C ASN A 90 18.95 -20.83 31.76
N ALA A 91 18.20 -19.71 31.79
CA ALA A 91 17.16 -19.37 30.82
C ALA A 91 17.70 -18.79 29.51
N VAL A 92 18.96 -18.35 29.46
CA VAL A 92 19.58 -17.70 28.29
C VAL A 92 19.43 -18.53 27.02
N GLN A 93 19.77 -19.82 27.08
CA GLN A 93 19.69 -20.70 25.92
C GLN A 93 18.25 -20.85 25.41
N ARG A 94 17.28 -20.93 26.32
CA ARG A 94 15.86 -21.03 25.98
C ARG A 94 15.36 -19.74 25.30
N LEU A 95 15.73 -18.58 25.81
CA LEU A 95 15.36 -17.28 25.24
C LEU A 95 16.00 -17.06 23.86
N LEU A 96 17.24 -17.52 23.68
CA LEU A 96 17.91 -17.45 22.39
C LEU A 96 17.23 -18.33 21.34
N ILE A 97 16.86 -19.57 21.70
CA ILE A 97 16.10 -20.45 20.81
C ILE A 97 14.76 -19.81 20.42
N ASP A 98 14.06 -19.21 21.38
CA ASP A 98 12.80 -18.49 21.13
C ASP A 98 12.99 -17.31 20.16
N ILE A 99 14.09 -16.54 20.27
CA ILE A 99 14.43 -15.49 19.30
C ILE A 99 14.73 -16.08 17.90
N ILE A 100 15.44 -17.20 17.82
CA ILE A 100 15.73 -17.88 16.55
C ILE A 100 14.44 -18.34 15.87
N GLU A 101 13.58 -19.03 16.60
CA GLU A 101 12.28 -19.49 16.11
C GLU A 101 11.42 -18.30 15.66
N TRP A 102 11.44 -17.20 16.42
CA TRP A 102 10.71 -15.99 16.07
C TRP A 102 11.25 -15.30 14.81
N HIS A 103 12.57 -15.20 14.64
CA HIS A 103 13.17 -14.71 13.40
C HIS A 103 12.76 -15.60 12.21
N GLN A 104 12.79 -16.93 12.37
CA GLN A 104 12.41 -17.84 11.30
C GLN A 104 10.95 -17.64 10.91
N TYR A 105 10.06 -17.54 11.91
CA TYR A 105 8.65 -17.22 11.70
C TYR A 105 8.45 -15.87 10.99
N TYR A 106 9.12 -14.82 11.46
CA TYR A 106 9.08 -13.49 10.85
C TYR A 106 9.51 -13.50 9.37
N THR A 107 10.61 -14.21 9.08
CA THR A 107 11.14 -14.32 7.70
C THR A 107 10.17 -15.10 6.81
N ASP A 108 9.60 -16.19 7.31
CA ASP A 108 8.65 -17.01 6.55
C ASP A 108 7.34 -16.26 6.31
N TYR A 109 6.85 -15.52 7.31
CA TYR A 109 5.68 -14.65 7.20
C TYR A 109 5.87 -13.60 6.09
N ASN A 110 7.01 -12.88 6.10
CA ASN A 110 7.30 -11.89 5.07
C ASN A 110 7.44 -12.51 3.68
N LYS A 111 8.04 -13.71 3.56
CA LYS A 111 8.11 -14.45 2.29
C LYS A 111 6.72 -14.80 1.75
N ARG A 112 5.84 -15.32 2.61
CA ARG A 112 4.46 -15.67 2.23
C ARG A 112 3.66 -14.43 1.84
N CYS A 113 3.76 -13.35 2.61
CA CYS A 113 3.11 -12.08 2.27
C CYS A 113 3.59 -11.55 0.92
N ASN A 114 4.91 -11.55 0.70
CA ASN A 114 5.46 -11.13 -0.59
C ASN A 114 4.90 -12.01 -1.72
N HIS A 115 4.90 -13.34 -1.59
CA HIS A 115 4.39 -14.22 -2.64
C HIS A 115 2.89 -14.02 -2.93
N LEU A 116 2.05 -13.91 -1.89
CA LEU A 116 0.61 -13.73 -2.05
C LEU A 116 0.26 -12.37 -2.68
N PHE A 117 0.88 -11.30 -2.18
CA PHE A 117 0.48 -9.93 -2.51
C PHE A 117 1.28 -9.32 -3.65
N TYR A 118 2.38 -9.94 -4.09
CA TYR A 118 3.24 -9.43 -5.16
C TYR A 118 2.45 -9.03 -6.42
N TYR A 119 1.60 -9.93 -6.92
CA TYR A 119 0.81 -9.67 -8.12
C TYR A 119 -0.25 -8.58 -7.89
N ILE A 120 -0.92 -8.63 -6.74
CA ILE A 120 -2.00 -7.70 -6.41
C ILE A 120 -1.45 -6.27 -6.27
N ILE A 121 -0.37 -6.09 -5.51
CA ILE A 121 0.29 -4.79 -5.32
C ILE A 121 0.86 -4.29 -6.64
N SER A 122 1.47 -5.17 -7.44
CA SER A 122 2.02 -4.76 -8.75
C SER A 122 0.93 -4.23 -9.67
N VAL A 123 -0.20 -4.94 -9.78
CA VAL A 123 -1.35 -4.49 -10.56
C VAL A 123 -1.88 -3.18 -10.00
N GLN A 124 -2.07 -3.07 -8.68
CA GLN A 124 -2.59 -1.86 -8.03
C GLN A 124 -1.74 -0.61 -8.31
N ILE A 125 -0.42 -0.71 -8.26
CA ILE A 125 0.48 0.41 -8.53
C ILE A 125 0.43 0.82 -10.01
N ILE A 126 0.44 -0.16 -10.93
CA ILE A 126 0.37 0.11 -12.37
C ILE A 126 -0.97 0.73 -12.75
N THR A 127 -2.09 0.15 -12.27
CA THR A 127 -3.43 0.68 -12.54
C THR A 127 -3.63 2.05 -11.92
N SER A 128 -3.08 2.32 -10.73
CA SER A 128 -3.13 3.65 -10.13
C SER A 128 -2.37 4.68 -10.97
N GLY A 129 -1.18 4.33 -11.48
CA GLY A 129 -0.41 5.21 -12.37
C GLY A 129 -1.16 5.57 -13.66
N ILE A 130 -1.71 4.56 -14.34
CA ILE A 130 -2.51 4.76 -15.57
C ILE A 130 -3.76 5.59 -15.25
N SER A 131 -4.45 5.26 -14.16
CA SER A 131 -5.66 5.96 -13.71
C SER A 131 -5.41 7.44 -13.47
N ILE A 132 -4.30 7.82 -12.84
CA ILE A 132 -3.95 9.23 -12.61
C ILE A 132 -3.76 9.96 -13.94
N ILE A 133 -3.06 9.36 -14.92
CA ILE A 133 -2.85 9.97 -16.24
C ILE A 133 -4.18 10.18 -16.96
N CYS A 134 -5.05 9.17 -16.99
CA CYS A 134 -6.38 9.29 -17.59
C CYS A 134 -7.24 10.35 -16.88
N THR A 135 -7.15 10.44 -15.56
CA THR A 135 -7.91 11.44 -14.78
C THR A 135 -7.43 12.85 -15.07
N LEU A 136 -6.11 13.06 -15.21
CA LEU A 136 -5.54 14.35 -15.61
C LEU A 136 -6.04 14.79 -17.00
N TYR A 137 -6.15 13.87 -17.95
CA TYR A 137 -6.74 14.16 -19.26
C TYR A 137 -8.20 14.62 -19.15
N ILE A 138 -9.02 13.90 -18.37
CA ILE A 138 -10.43 14.24 -18.16
C ILE A 138 -10.58 15.62 -17.49
N ILE A 139 -9.67 15.97 -16.57
CA ILE A 139 -9.63 17.29 -15.94
C ILE A 139 -9.34 18.39 -16.97
N LEU A 140 -8.44 18.15 -17.94
CA LEU A 140 -8.13 19.12 -19.00
C LEU A 140 -9.32 19.33 -19.95
N MET A 141 -10.06 18.27 -20.27
CA MET A 141 -11.26 18.37 -21.11
C MET A 141 -12.46 19.00 -20.39
N GLY A 142 -12.49 18.98 -19.05
CA GLY A 142 -13.58 19.54 -18.26
C GLY A 142 -14.87 18.73 -18.29
N ASP A 143 -14.83 17.49 -18.81
CA ASP A 143 -16.01 16.66 -19.06
C ASP A 143 -16.66 16.09 -17.78
N TRP A 144 -15.86 15.89 -16.71
CA TRP A 144 -16.34 15.20 -15.51
C TRP A 144 -15.88 15.86 -14.19
N PRO A 145 -16.79 16.52 -13.44
CA PRO A 145 -16.45 17.18 -12.17
C PRO A 145 -16.02 16.20 -11.06
N GLY A 146 -16.37 14.91 -11.18
CA GLY A 146 -15.91 13.87 -10.25
C GLY A 146 -14.40 13.60 -10.31
N ALA A 147 -13.74 13.99 -11.41
CA ALA A 147 -12.31 13.74 -11.63
C ALA A 147 -11.41 14.42 -10.59
N TYR A 148 -11.76 15.63 -10.14
CA TYR A 148 -10.99 16.37 -9.11
C TYR A 148 -10.93 15.66 -7.77
N MET A 149 -11.99 14.96 -7.36
CA MET A 149 -11.98 14.16 -6.13
C MET A 149 -11.28 12.83 -6.34
N TYR A 150 -11.44 12.24 -7.53
CA TYR A 150 -10.84 10.96 -7.86
C TYR A 150 -9.32 11.02 -7.94
N ILE A 151 -8.74 12.11 -8.49
CA ILE A 151 -7.28 12.27 -8.54
C ILE A 151 -6.64 12.30 -7.14
N LEU A 152 -7.28 12.94 -6.16
CA LEU A 152 -6.81 12.96 -4.77
C LEU A 152 -6.82 11.56 -4.16
N ILE A 153 -7.86 10.76 -4.44
CA ILE A 153 -7.98 9.38 -3.98
C ILE A 153 -6.93 8.48 -4.67
N ALA A 154 -6.71 8.67 -5.97
CA ALA A 154 -5.73 7.87 -6.71
C ALA A 154 -4.29 8.13 -6.23
N PHE A 155 -3.93 9.40 -6.00
CA PHE A 155 -2.64 9.73 -5.42
C PHE A 155 -2.51 9.22 -3.98
N SER A 156 -3.53 9.39 -3.13
CA SER A 156 -3.46 8.90 -1.75
C SER A 156 -3.28 7.39 -1.70
N GLY A 157 -3.99 6.63 -2.54
CA GLY A 157 -3.81 5.19 -2.69
C GLY A 157 -2.38 4.82 -3.11
N LEU A 158 -1.85 5.45 -4.17
CA LEU A 158 -0.48 5.21 -4.63
C LEU A 158 0.56 5.44 -3.52
N TYR A 159 0.48 6.59 -2.85
CA TYR A 159 1.42 6.92 -1.78
C TYR A 159 1.26 6.02 -0.55
N LEU A 160 0.03 5.66 -0.18
CA LEU A 160 -0.23 4.80 0.98
C LEU A 160 0.44 3.43 0.83
N TYR A 161 0.29 2.78 -0.33
CA TYR A 161 0.95 1.49 -0.60
C TYR A 161 2.49 1.62 -0.61
N CYS A 162 3.02 2.68 -1.20
CA CYS A 162 4.45 2.93 -1.24
C CYS A 162 5.05 3.28 0.13
N ILE A 163 4.33 4.02 0.97
CA ILE A 163 4.72 4.32 2.36
C ILE A 163 4.77 3.02 3.17
N LEU A 164 3.77 2.15 3.01
CA LEU A 164 3.74 0.88 3.70
C LEU A 164 4.91 -0.02 3.31
N GLY A 165 5.25 -0.08 2.02
CA GLY A 165 6.45 -0.80 1.57
C GLY A 165 7.73 -0.26 2.19
N THR A 166 7.88 1.06 2.26
CA THR A 166 9.01 1.69 2.98
C THR A 166 9.00 1.35 4.47
N LYS A 167 7.83 1.34 5.13
CA LYS A 167 7.75 0.93 6.54
C LYS A 167 8.17 -0.52 6.78
N ILE A 168 7.84 -1.43 5.86
CA ILE A 168 8.30 -2.83 5.94
C ILE A 168 9.83 -2.90 5.79
N GLN A 169 10.41 -2.11 4.90
CA GLN A 169 11.87 -2.00 4.77
C GLN A 169 12.50 -1.47 6.07
N ASP A 170 11.95 -0.40 6.63
CA ASP A 170 12.40 0.17 7.91
C ASP A 170 12.31 -0.87 9.04
N CYS A 171 11.21 -1.65 9.10
CA CYS A 171 11.03 -2.71 10.09
C CYS A 171 12.07 -3.81 9.95
N ASN A 172 12.37 -4.23 8.72
CA ASN A 172 13.41 -5.23 8.46
C ASN A 172 14.80 -4.74 8.90
N SER A 173 15.13 -3.48 8.63
CA SER A 173 16.37 -2.86 9.08
C SER A 173 16.42 -2.73 10.61
N ALA A 174 15.31 -2.31 11.24
CA ALA A 174 15.20 -2.23 12.70
C ALA A 174 15.35 -3.60 13.35
N PHE A 175 14.73 -4.64 12.79
CA PHE A 175 14.86 -6.02 13.25
C PHE A 175 16.33 -6.47 13.26
N CYS A 176 17.05 -6.19 12.18
CA CYS A 176 18.48 -6.49 12.10
C CYS A 176 19.31 -5.69 13.13
N ASN A 177 18.98 -4.41 13.33
CA ASN A 177 19.68 -3.54 14.28
C ASN A 177 19.47 -4.01 15.73
N GLU A 178 18.26 -4.45 16.09
CA GLU A 178 17.96 -4.97 17.44
C GLU A 178 18.68 -6.28 17.74
N LEU A 179 18.87 -7.15 16.75
CA LEU A 179 19.70 -8.35 16.93
C LEU A 179 21.16 -7.99 17.21
N CYS A 180 21.67 -6.91 16.63
CA CYS A 180 23.01 -6.39 16.93
C CYS A 180 23.12 -5.79 18.35
N ASN A 181 22.01 -5.42 19.00
CA ASN A 181 21.97 -4.91 20.37
C ASN A 181 22.03 -6.02 21.45
N ILE A 182 22.15 -7.29 21.06
CA ILE A 182 22.33 -8.38 22.01
C ILE A 182 23.74 -8.29 22.64
N ASN A 183 23.84 -8.40 23.96
CA ASN A 183 25.12 -8.35 24.68
C ASN A 183 25.94 -9.62 24.46
N PHE A 184 26.68 -9.68 23.34
CA PHE A 184 27.51 -10.82 22.95
C PHE A 184 28.48 -11.28 24.05
N TYR A 185 29.07 -10.34 24.78
CA TYR A 185 30.10 -10.62 25.79
C TYR A 185 29.59 -11.41 26.99
N ASP A 186 28.29 -11.31 27.29
CA ASP A 186 27.67 -11.99 28.44
C ASP A 186 27.19 -13.42 28.10
N LEU A 187 27.33 -13.83 26.84
CA LEU A 187 26.84 -15.09 26.31
C LEU A 187 27.95 -16.13 26.17
N GLU A 188 27.57 -17.41 26.30
CA GLU A 188 28.48 -18.52 25.99
C GLU A 188 28.84 -18.57 24.50
N VAL A 189 30.01 -19.12 24.18
CA VAL A 189 30.55 -19.22 22.81
C VAL A 189 29.55 -19.85 21.83
N LYS A 190 28.86 -20.93 22.25
CA LYS A 190 27.84 -21.58 21.43
C LYS A 190 26.67 -20.65 21.07
N SER A 191 26.24 -19.83 22.03
CA SER A 191 25.16 -18.84 21.84
C SER A 191 25.59 -17.69 20.95
N GLN A 192 26.86 -17.25 21.05
CA GLN A 192 27.44 -16.24 20.17
C GLN A 192 27.44 -16.69 18.71
N GLU A 193 27.88 -17.92 18.42
CA GLU A 193 27.88 -18.48 17.06
C GLU A 193 26.46 -18.51 16.46
N MET A 194 25.46 -18.88 17.25
CA MET A 194 24.06 -18.87 16.79
C MET A 194 23.58 -17.47 16.43
N ILE A 195 23.86 -16.45 17.24
CA ILE A 195 23.43 -15.08 16.97
C ILE A 195 24.06 -14.53 15.71
N VAL A 196 25.36 -14.80 15.48
CA VAL A 196 26.05 -14.37 14.26
C VAL A 196 25.33 -14.92 13.02
N LEU A 197 24.94 -16.20 13.02
CA LEU A 197 24.19 -16.80 11.92
C LEU A 197 22.83 -16.10 11.68
N ILE A 198 22.13 -15.74 12.75
CA ILE A 198 20.85 -15.02 12.66
C ILE A 198 21.06 -13.64 12.05
N ILE A 199 22.06 -12.87 12.52
CA ILE A 199 22.35 -11.52 12.01
C ILE A 199 22.73 -11.57 10.54
N MET A 200 23.58 -12.51 10.13
CA MET A 200 23.93 -12.69 8.71
C MET A 200 22.70 -12.92 7.84
N LYS A 201 21.70 -13.63 8.35
CA LYS A 201 20.42 -13.84 7.65
C LYS A 201 19.52 -12.61 7.68
N ALA A 202 19.48 -11.89 8.79
CA ALA A 202 18.66 -10.69 8.98
C ALA A 202 19.09 -9.52 8.07
N GLN A 203 20.38 -9.44 7.72
CA GLN A 203 20.93 -8.42 6.82
C GLN A 203 20.38 -8.48 5.38
N ASN A 204 19.84 -9.62 4.96
CA ASN A 204 19.26 -9.81 3.64
C ASN A 204 17.76 -10.13 3.75
N PRO A 205 16.94 -9.16 4.21
CA PRO A 205 15.51 -9.37 4.39
C PRO A 205 14.80 -9.49 3.05
N VAL A 206 13.62 -10.11 3.06
CA VAL A 206 12.78 -10.20 1.87
C VAL A 206 12.07 -8.88 1.64
N GLU A 207 12.37 -8.24 0.51
CA GLU A 207 11.73 -7.02 0.09
C GLU A 207 10.53 -7.28 -0.82
N ILE A 208 9.48 -6.47 -0.66
CA ILE A 208 8.34 -6.47 -1.56
C ILE A 208 8.72 -5.69 -2.81
N LYS A 209 8.67 -6.36 -3.96
CA LYS A 209 9.03 -5.79 -5.26
C LYS A 209 7.78 -5.61 -6.14
N ILE A 210 7.79 -4.58 -6.97
CA ILE A 210 6.85 -4.27 -8.04
C ILE A 210 7.49 -4.72 -9.35
N GLY A 211 6.79 -5.54 -10.13
CA GLY A 211 7.24 -5.97 -11.46
C GLY A 211 8.57 -6.75 -11.49
N GLY A 212 9.07 -7.17 -10.32
CA GLY A 212 10.25 -8.05 -10.16
C GLY A 212 11.54 -7.30 -9.85
N PHE A 213 11.59 -5.98 -10.06
CA PHE A 213 12.83 -5.19 -9.97
C PHE A 213 12.71 -3.88 -9.19
N LEU A 214 11.53 -3.27 -9.09
CA LEU A 214 11.35 -2.01 -8.36
C LEU A 214 10.93 -2.29 -6.91
N PRO A 215 11.65 -1.81 -5.88
CA PRO A 215 11.16 -1.94 -4.51
C PRO A 215 9.89 -1.11 -4.31
N LEU A 216 8.91 -1.67 -3.60
CA LEU A 216 7.74 -0.92 -3.15
C LEU A 216 8.19 0.12 -2.12
N SER A 217 8.36 1.36 -2.54
CA SER A 217 8.88 2.43 -1.69
C SER A 217 8.35 3.80 -2.11
N VAL A 218 8.42 4.77 -1.20
CA VAL A 218 8.12 6.18 -1.48
C VAL A 218 8.98 6.73 -2.63
N GLN A 219 10.22 6.26 -2.77
CA GLN A 219 11.08 6.64 -3.89
C GLN A 219 10.50 6.20 -5.24
N THR A 220 9.88 5.03 -5.30
CA THR A 220 9.17 4.55 -6.49
C THR A 220 7.93 5.40 -6.79
N ALA A 221 7.13 5.76 -5.77
CA ALA A 221 6.00 6.68 -5.95
C ALA A 221 6.43 8.06 -6.49
N LEU A 222 7.55 8.60 -6.01
CA LEU A 222 8.11 9.86 -6.51
C LEU A 222 8.56 9.76 -7.97
N LYS A 223 9.19 8.64 -8.36
CA LYS A 223 9.54 8.37 -9.76
C LYS A 223 8.31 8.32 -10.65
N ILE A 224 7.28 7.57 -10.24
CA ILE A 224 6.00 7.47 -10.96
C ILE A 224 5.36 8.87 -11.09
N THR A 225 5.32 9.65 -10.00
CA THR A 225 4.74 11.01 -10.01
C THR A 225 5.49 11.93 -10.97
N LYS A 226 6.83 11.87 -11.02
CA LYS A 226 7.63 12.63 -11.98
C LYS A 226 7.32 12.26 -13.43
N THR A 227 7.16 10.96 -13.71
CA THR A 227 6.77 10.47 -15.03
C THR A 227 5.37 10.98 -15.41
N ILE A 228 4.41 10.90 -14.50
CA ILE A 228 3.05 11.43 -14.69
C ILE A 228 3.09 12.93 -15.00
N TYR A 229 3.85 13.71 -14.23
CA TYR A 229 4.01 15.15 -14.47
C TYR A 229 4.60 15.44 -15.86
N GLY A 230 5.63 14.70 -16.27
CA GLY A 230 6.22 14.84 -17.60
C GLY A 230 5.22 14.56 -18.73
N ILE A 231 4.42 13.49 -18.59
CA ILE A 231 3.35 13.15 -19.54
C ILE A 231 2.29 14.25 -19.56
N PHE A 232 1.88 14.75 -18.39
CA PHE A 232 0.90 15.82 -18.27
C PHE A 232 1.35 17.12 -18.94
N THR A 233 2.59 17.55 -18.73
CA THR A 233 3.15 18.73 -19.42
C THR A 233 3.20 18.52 -20.94
N MET A 234 3.55 17.31 -21.40
CA MET A 234 3.51 16.98 -22.82
C MET A 234 2.08 17.11 -23.38
N MET A 235 1.08 16.55 -22.68
CA MET A 235 -0.33 16.65 -23.09
C MET A 235 -0.82 18.09 -23.17
N ILE A 236 -0.48 18.94 -22.19
CA ILE A 236 -0.84 20.37 -22.23
C ILE A 236 -0.28 21.02 -23.49
N ARG A 237 1.00 20.78 -23.80
CA ARG A 237 1.65 21.38 -24.98
C ARG A 237 0.98 20.93 -26.29
N PHE A 238 0.60 19.66 -26.41
CA PHE A 238 -0.15 19.19 -27.58
C PHE A 238 -1.51 19.87 -27.72
N LEU A 239 -2.23 20.06 -26.61
CA LEU A 239 -3.53 20.73 -26.63
C LEU A 239 -3.41 22.22 -26.94
N GLU A 240 -2.33 22.87 -26.51
CA GLU A 240 -2.01 24.26 -26.86
C GLU A 240 -1.61 24.41 -28.34
N GLU A 241 -0.97 23.40 -28.95
CA GLU A 241 -0.60 23.40 -30.37
C GLU A 241 -1.78 23.16 -31.32
N GLU A 242 -2.87 22.53 -30.84
CA GLU A 242 -4.10 22.27 -31.62
C GLU A 242 -5.14 23.41 -31.56
N GLN A 243 -4.96 24.42 -30.68
CA GLN A 243 -5.83 25.61 -30.55
C GLN A 243 -5.32 26.82 -31.34
#